data_AF-A0A6L3X4V0-F1
#
_entry.id   AF-A0A6L3X4V0-F1
#
_cell.length_a   1.000
_cell.length_b   1.000
_cell.length_c   1.000
_cell.angle_alpha   90.00
_cell.angle_beta   90.00
_cell.angle_gamma   90.00
#
_symmetry.space_group_name_H-M   'P 1'
#
loop_
_entity.id
_entity.type
_entity.pdbx_description
1 polymer ?
#
loop_
_entity_poly.entity_id
_entity_poly.type
_entity_poly.pdbx_seq_one_letter_code
_entity_poly.pdbx_strand_id
1 'polypeptide(L)'
;NQRSGEADALATGELLRQEPGSLLLFLPGVGEIQRVQEQLASRVNSDVMLCPLYGALPLADQLKAILPAPAGQHKGVLATNI
;
A
#
# COMPACT_ATOMS: atom_id res chain seq x y z
N ASN A 1 -15.46 9.66 -7.70
CA ASN A 1 -14.10 9.07 -7.64
C ASN A 1 -13.17 9.69 -6.62
N GLN A 2 -12.88 11.00 -6.63
CA GLN A 2 -11.79 11.55 -5.80
C GLN A 2 -11.96 11.44 -4.27
N ARG A 3 -13.20 11.43 -3.74
CA ARG A 3 -13.46 11.30 -2.30
C ARG A 3 -13.14 9.92 -1.72
N SER A 4 -13.25 8.85 -2.51
CA SER A 4 -12.99 7.48 -2.00
C SER A 4 -11.51 7.25 -1.75
N GLY A 5 -10.64 7.55 -2.73
CA GLY A 5 -9.21 7.30 -2.58
C GLY A 5 -8.56 8.06 -1.41
N GLU A 6 -9.05 9.27 -1.10
CA GLU A 6 -8.56 10.03 0.06
C GLU A 6 -9.00 9.42 1.40
N ALA A 7 -10.23 8.92 1.49
CA ALA A 7 -10.72 8.21 2.67
C ALA A 7 -9.95 6.90 2.87
N ASP A 8 -9.69 6.16 1.78
CA ASP A 8 -8.92 4.91 1.79
C ASP A 8 -7.49 5.15 2.28
N ALA A 9 -6.83 6.21 1.78
CA ALA A 9 -5.48 6.59 2.22
C ALA A 9 -5.46 7.03 3.70
N LEU A 10 -6.48 7.74 4.17
CA LEU A 10 -6.57 8.16 5.57
C LEU A 10 -6.69 6.95 6.51
N ALA A 11 -7.68 6.09 6.27
CA ALA A 11 -7.92 4.91 7.09
C ALA A 11 -6.72 3.96 7.07
N THR A 12 -6.11 3.75 5.90
CA THR A 12 -4.91 2.91 5.77
C THR A 12 -3.73 3.46 6.53
N GLY A 13 -3.49 4.78 6.47
CA GLY A 13 -2.42 5.42 7.22
C GLY A 13 -2.63 5.32 8.74
N GLU A 14 -3.87 5.38 9.22
CA GLU A 14 -4.19 5.16 10.63
C GLU A 14 -3.91 3.72 11.07
N LEU A 15 -4.39 2.73 10.30
CA LEU A 15 -4.16 1.31 10.57
C LEU A 15 -2.67 0.97 10.60
N LEU A 16 -1.89 1.48 9.64
CA LEU A 16 -0.44 1.26 9.58
C LEU A 16 0.32 1.85 10.78
N ARG A 17 -0.25 2.85 11.47
CA ARG A 17 0.34 3.41 12.70
C ARG A 17 -0.08 2.67 13.96
N GLN A 18 -1.27 2.08 13.98
CA GLN A 18 -1.85 1.46 15.16
C GLN A 18 -1.49 -0.03 15.28
N GLU A 19 -1.47 -0.73 14.16
CA GLU A 19 -1.33 -2.18 14.12
C GLU A 19 0.08 -2.60 13.69
N PRO A 20 0.84 -3.33 14.53
CA PRO A 20 2.14 -3.85 14.15
C PRO A 20 1.94 -4.98 13.13
N GLY A 21 2.18 -4.72 11.85
CA GLY A 21 2.11 -5.76 10.83
C GLY A 21 2.19 -5.30 9.39
N SER A 22 1.77 -6.19 8.49
CA SER A 22 1.54 -5.88 7.08
C SER A 22 0.05 -5.70 6.83
N LEU A 23 -0.31 -4.71 6.03
CA LEU A 23 -1.68 -4.42 5.60
C LEU A 23 -1.82 -4.74 4.11
N LEU A 24 -2.97 -5.30 3.71
CA LEU A 24 -3.34 -5.48 2.32
C LEU A 24 -4.60 -4.68 2.01
N LEU A 25 -4.49 -3.70 1.12
CA LEU A 25 -5.58 -2.85 0.66
C LEU A 25 -5.94 -3.21 -0.78
N PHE A 26 -7.20 -3.51 -1.03
CA PHE A 26 -7.73 -3.73 -2.38
C PHE A 26 -8.29 -2.44 -2.96
N LEU A 27 -7.81 -2.08 -4.15
CA LEU A 27 -8.18 -0.89 -4.89
C LEU A 27 -8.71 -1.29 -6.28
N PRO A 28 -9.62 -0.50 -6.88
CA PRO A 28 -10.34 -0.89 -8.10
C PRO A 28 -9.46 -0.90 -9.36
N GLY A 29 -8.26 -0.32 -9.33
CA GLY A 29 -7.38 -0.29 -10.48
C GLY A 29 -6.02 0.34 -10.20
N VAL A 30 -5.15 0.30 -11.22
CA VAL A 30 -3.77 0.81 -11.14
C VAL A 30 -3.72 2.33 -10.89
N GLY A 31 -4.66 3.08 -11.47
CA GLY A 31 -4.75 4.53 -11.26
C GLY A 31 -5.03 4.89 -9.80
N GLU A 32 -5.98 4.19 -9.17
CA GLU A 32 -6.25 4.33 -7.73
C GLU A 32 -5.07 3.87 -6.87
N ILE A 33 -4.37 2.78 -7.23
CA ILE A 33 -3.15 2.34 -6.53
C ILE A 33 -2.12 3.47 -6.48
N GLN A 34 -1.78 4.05 -7.63
CA GLN A 34 -0.78 5.11 -7.71
C GLN A 34 -1.20 6.34 -6.89
N ARG A 35 -2.47 6.75 -7.02
CA ARG A 35 -3.00 7.91 -6.29
C ARG A 35 -2.99 7.70 -4.77
N VAL A 36 -3.41 6.54 -4.30
CA VAL A 36 -3.40 6.20 -2.85
C VAL A 36 -1.97 6.07 -2.34
N GLN A 37 -1.06 5.48 -3.14
CA GLN A 37 0.35 5.37 -2.81
C GLN A 37 0.99 6.76 -2.59
N GLU A 38 0.79 7.70 -3.51
CA GLU A 38 1.30 9.06 -3.40
C GLU A 38 0.76 9.77 -2.15
N GLN A 39 -0.54 9.61 -1.87
CA GLN A 39 -1.15 10.19 -0.67
C GLN A 39 -0.57 9.57 0.62
N LEU A 40 -0.42 8.24 0.65
CA LEU A 40 0.14 7.52 1.79
C LEU A 40 1.61 7.86 2.03
N ALA A 41 2.41 8.06 0.98
CA ALA A 41 3.83 8.38 1.10
C ALA A 41 4.10 9.64 1.95
N SER A 42 3.13 10.57 2.01
CA SER A 42 3.20 11.77 2.86
C SER A 42 2.64 11.61 4.28
N ARG A 43 2.03 10.45 4.59
CA ARG A 43 1.25 10.20 5.81
C ARG A 43 1.76 9.02 6.65
N VAL A 44 2.63 8.20 6.08
CA VAL A 44 3.24 7.06 6.76
C VAL A 44 4.68 7.37 7.16
N ASN A 45 5.15 6.68 8.19
CA ASN A 45 6.52 6.79 8.66
C ASN A 45 7.50 6.13 7.67
N SER A 46 8.80 6.45 7.80
CA SER A 46 9.86 5.93 6.92
C SER A 46 10.13 4.43 7.07
N ASP A 47 9.63 3.81 8.13
CA ASP A 47 9.67 2.36 8.38
C ASP A 47 8.53 1.61 7.67
N VAL A 48 7.62 2.31 6.98
CA VAL A 48 6.54 1.71 6.21
C VAL A 48 6.92 1.59 4.73
N MET A 49 6.96 0.35 4.22
CA MET A 49 7.08 0.06 2.81
C MET A 49 5.71 0.06 2.13
N LEU A 50 5.50 0.94 1.16
CA LEU A 50 4.32 0.93 0.30
C LEU A 50 4.60 0.12 -0.97
N CYS A 51 4.00 -1.06 -1.07
CA CYS A 51 4.25 -2.02 -2.15
C CYS A 51 3.03 -2.15 -3.06
N PRO A 52 3.02 -1.55 -4.26
CA PRO A 52 1.97 -1.79 -5.23
C PRO A 52 2.03 -3.23 -5.76
N LEU A 53 0.88 -3.83 -6.07
CA LEU A 53 0.78 -5.18 -6.61
C LEU A 53 -0.29 -5.25 -7.71
N TYR A 54 0.15 -5.28 -8.97
CA TYR A 54 -0.69 -5.47 -10.15
C TYR A 54 0.11 -6.15 -11.27
N GLY A 55 -0.58 -6.85 -12.18
CA GLY A 55 0.04 -7.80 -13.13
C GLY A 55 1.05 -7.22 -14.12
N ALA A 56 1.01 -5.91 -14.36
CA ALA A 56 1.97 -5.22 -15.24
C ALA A 56 3.31 -4.86 -14.56
N LEU A 57 3.46 -5.09 -13.24
CA LEU A 57 4.70 -4.80 -12.53
C LEU A 57 5.82 -5.78 -12.90
N PRO A 58 7.09 -5.34 -12.88
CA PRO A 58 8.23 -6.24 -12.90
C PRO A 58 8.15 -7.27 -11.77
N LEU A 59 8.60 -8.50 -12.02
CA LEU A 59 8.59 -9.58 -11.04
C LEU A 59 9.25 -9.18 -9.71
N ALA A 60 10.35 -8.43 -9.77
CA ALA A 60 11.05 -7.94 -8.59
C ALA A 60 10.17 -7.06 -7.69
N ASP A 61 9.28 -6.24 -8.27
CA ASP A 61 8.39 -5.38 -7.51
C ASP A 61 7.19 -6.15 -6.96
N GLN A 62 6.67 -7.13 -7.72
CA GLN A 62 5.66 -8.06 -7.20
C GLN A 62 6.20 -8.85 -6.00
N LEU A 63 7.46 -9.29 -6.06
CA LEU A 63 8.11 -9.99 -4.96
C LEU A 63 8.25 -9.12 -3.71
N LYS A 64 8.48 -7.80 -3.84
CA LYS A 64 8.48 -6.89 -2.67
C LYS A 64 7.13 -6.86 -1.95
N ALA A 65 6.02 -6.98 -2.70
CA ALA A 65 4.68 -7.06 -2.12
C ALA A 65 4.41 -8.43 -1.46
N ILE A 66 4.93 -9.52 -2.04
CA ILE A 66 4.68 -10.90 -1.58
C ILE A 66 5.57 -11.28 -0.39
N LEU A 67 6.88 -11.01 -0.48
CA LEU A 67 7.85 -11.45 0.52
C LEU A 67 7.65 -10.72 1.86
N PRO A 68 8.00 -11.35 3.00
CA PRO A 68 7.90 -10.72 4.31
C PRO A 68 8.61 -9.36 4.37
N ALA A 69 8.05 -8.42 5.15
CA ALA A 69 8.72 -7.16 5.41
C ALA A 69 10.05 -7.40 6.16
N PRO A 70 11.11 -6.62 5.87
CA PRO A 70 12.33 -6.66 6.67
C PRO A 70 12.05 -6.40 8.15
N ALA A 71 12.90 -6.93 9.04
CA ALA A 71 12.77 -6.68 10.47
C ALA A 71 12.78 -5.17 10.78
N GLY A 72 11.83 -4.73 11.61
CA GLY A 72 11.66 -3.32 11.96
C GLY A 72 10.97 -2.47 10.89
N GLN A 73 10.42 -3.09 9.84
CA GLN A 73 9.59 -2.40 8.84
C GLN A 73 8.17 -2.96 8.81
N HIS A 74 7.24 -2.09 8.47
CA HIS A 74 5.85 -2.40 8.18
C HIS A 74 5.64 -2.41 6.66
N LYS A 75 4.60 -3.09 6.18
CA LYS A 75 4.34 -3.17 4.74
C LYS A 75 2.87 -2.94 4.43
N GLY A 76 2.58 -1.90 3.66
CA GLY A 76 1.27 -1.66 3.06
C GLY A 76 1.25 -2.15 1.62
N VAL A 77 0.59 -3.26 1.35
CA VAL A 77 0.40 -3.81 0.00
C VAL A 77 -0.86 -3.18 -0.61
N LEU A 78 -0.71 -2.53 -1.76
CA LEU A 78 -1.81 -1.89 -2.51
C LEU A 78 -2.10 -2.74 -3.76
N ALA A 79 -3.17 -3.52 -3.75
CA ALA A 79 -3.45 -4.53 -4.75
C ALA A 79 -4.75 -4.26 -5.52
N THR A 80 -4.85 -4.75 -6.75
CA THR A 80 -6.14 -4.87 -7.45
C THR A 80 -6.82 -6.19 -7.09
N ASN A 81 -8.15 -6.27 -7.25
CA ASN A 81 -8.86 -7.55 -7.22
C ASN A 81 -8.59 -8.35 -8.50
N ILE A 82 -7.51 -9.13 -8.49
CA ILE A 82 -7.26 -10.18 -9.48
C ILE A 82 -7.90 -11.48 -9.04
#